data_AF-A0A2H3T7P3-F1
#
_entry.id   AF-A0A2H3T7P3-F1
#
_cell.length_a   1.000
_cell.length_b   1.000
_cell.length_c   1.000
_cell.angle_alpha   90.00
_cell.angle_beta   90.00
_cell.angle_gamma   90.00
#
_symmetry.space_group_name_H-M   'P 1'
#
loop_
_entity.id
_entity.type
_entity.pdbx_description
1 polymer ?
#
loop_
_entity_poly.entity_id
_entity_poly.type
_entity_poly.pdbx_seq_one_letter_code
_entity_poly.pdbx_strand_id
1 'polypeptide(L)'
;MYGSFVDDIGIRPTFRGLSAKTIETYALLLPKLEALTELCLDGRLALDQVSLTTIKTIRSLKLVSVGKLDGFTEFMAAFPCLVQFSFESRSTVLLPLDRTIWLELRFLRLIGVWVTKEAISHVIATTESHKVTWEFEAVTLANSTWGSFWAAMHQDGHQITFTNNNEVVTYK
;
A
#
# COMPACT_ATOMS: atom_id res chain seq x y z
N MET A 1 13.36 -17.64 2.30
CA MET A 1 13.45 -16.52 3.26
C MET A 1 13.95 -15.33 2.47
N TYR A 2 13.04 -14.49 1.95
CA TYR A 2 13.47 -13.25 1.28
C TYR A 2 13.96 -12.33 2.38
N GLY A 3 15.28 -12.13 2.45
CA GLY A 3 15.87 -11.11 3.31
C GLY A 3 15.16 -9.80 2.98
N SER A 4 14.56 -9.17 3.98
CA SER A 4 13.96 -7.88 3.77
C SER A 4 15.09 -6.96 3.32
N PHE A 5 14.96 -6.38 2.12
CA PHE A 5 15.88 -5.38 1.57
C PHE A 5 15.89 -4.06 2.41
N VAL A 6 15.42 -4.15 3.65
CA VAL A 6 15.33 -3.12 4.69
C VAL A 6 16.73 -2.74 5.20
N ASP A 7 17.76 -3.55 4.92
CA ASP A 7 19.12 -3.27 5.38
C ASP A 7 19.97 -2.45 4.40
N ASP A 8 19.64 -2.36 3.11
CA ASP A 8 20.62 -1.88 2.11
C ASP A 8 20.47 -0.43 1.62
N ILE A 9 19.28 0.19 1.59
CA ILE A 9 19.17 1.57 1.05
C ILE A 9 18.03 2.38 1.70
N GLY A 10 18.32 3.09 2.79
CA GLY A 10 17.58 4.32 3.13
C GLY A 10 17.15 4.50 4.59
N ILE A 11 17.11 5.76 5.00
CA ILE A 11 16.60 6.19 6.31
C ILE A 11 15.11 5.80 6.40
N ARG A 12 14.73 5.02 7.42
CA ARG A 12 13.35 4.56 7.66
C ARG A 12 12.73 5.28 8.86
N PRO A 13 12.26 6.52 8.72
CA PRO A 13 11.57 7.17 9.81
C PRO A 13 10.19 6.54 9.97
N THR A 14 9.93 6.00 11.16
CA THR A 14 8.62 5.48 11.53
C THR A 14 7.90 6.52 12.37
N PHE A 15 6.85 7.12 11.82
CA PHE A 15 6.06 8.11 12.55
C PHE A 15 4.85 7.44 13.19
N ARG A 16 4.87 7.33 14.52
CA ARG A 16 3.79 6.74 15.33
C ARG A 16 2.97 7.82 15.99
N GLY A 17 1.65 7.63 16.05
CA GLY A 17 0.76 8.47 16.85
C GLY A 17 0.60 9.88 16.30
N LEU A 18 0.53 10.01 14.97
CA LEU A 18 0.39 11.28 14.28
C LEU A 18 -0.94 11.95 14.66
N SER A 19 -0.86 12.98 15.50
CA SER A 19 -1.94 13.97 15.65
C SER A 19 -1.93 14.92 14.45
N ALA A 20 -3.01 15.67 14.20
CA ALA A 20 -3.04 16.69 13.14
C ALA A 20 -1.83 17.65 13.19
N LYS A 21 -1.37 18.02 14.40
CA LYS A 21 -0.15 18.82 14.62
C LYS A 21 1.14 18.13 14.16
N THR A 22 1.21 16.82 14.32
CA THR A 22 2.35 16.02 13.89
C THR A 22 2.37 15.86 12.36
N ILE A 23 1.19 15.83 11.72
CA ILE A 23 1.02 15.84 10.25
C ILE A 23 1.48 17.17 9.64
N GLU A 24 1.11 18.32 10.25
CA GLU A 24 1.59 19.64 9.81
C GLU A 24 3.12 19.77 9.95
N THR A 25 3.67 19.31 11.08
CA THR A 25 5.12 19.28 11.30
C THR A 25 5.82 18.37 10.28
N TYR A 26 5.15 17.29 9.86
CA TYR A 26 5.66 16.35 8.87
C TYR A 26 5.71 16.96 7.46
N ALA A 27 4.64 17.62 7.02
CA ALA A 27 4.60 18.35 5.75
C ALA A 27 5.71 19.42 5.65
N LEU A 28 6.10 20.03 6.78
CA LEU A 28 7.18 21.02 6.85
C LEU A 28 8.60 20.39 6.81
N LEU A 29 8.74 19.14 7.24
CA LEU A 29 10.04 18.43 7.28
C LEU A 29 10.29 17.60 6.02
N LEU A 30 9.24 17.10 5.37
CA LEU A 30 9.30 16.28 4.16
C LEU A 30 10.11 16.89 2.99
N PRO A 31 10.01 18.20 2.67
CA PRO A 31 10.83 18.83 1.64
C PRO A 31 12.33 18.76 1.93
N LYS A 32 12.73 18.62 3.21
CA LYS A 32 14.14 18.57 3.64
C LYS A 32 14.71 17.15 3.62
N LEU A 33 13.90 16.15 3.30
CA LEU A 33 14.26 14.74 3.29
C LEU A 33 14.38 14.22 1.85
N GLU A 34 15.10 14.95 0.98
CA GLU A 34 15.28 14.61 -0.45
C GLU A 34 15.85 13.20 -0.69
N ALA A 35 16.45 12.57 0.31
CA ALA A 35 16.98 11.20 0.24
C ALA A 35 16.01 10.12 0.77
N LEU A 36 14.79 10.49 1.15
CA LEU A 36 13.86 9.54 1.76
C LEU A 36 13.30 8.58 0.71
N THR A 37 13.54 7.29 0.91
CA THR A 37 13.06 6.20 0.03
C THR A 37 11.94 5.39 0.69
N GLU A 38 11.79 5.48 2.01
CA GLU A 38 10.80 4.74 2.78
C GLU A 38 9.97 5.66 3.67
N LEU A 39 8.66 5.44 3.70
CA LEU A 39 7.74 6.17 4.55
C LEU A 39 6.80 5.20 5.27
N CYS A 40 6.82 5.22 6.60
CA CYS A 40 5.82 4.54 7.43
C CYS A 40 4.99 5.56 8.20
N LEU A 41 3.68 5.56 7.96
CA LEU A 41 2.69 6.41 8.62
C LEU A 41 1.74 5.54 9.46
N ASP A 42 1.79 5.69 10.78
CA ASP A 42 0.96 4.93 11.73
C ASP A 42 0.13 5.85 12.61
N GLY A 43 -1.19 5.77 12.46
CA GLY A 43 -2.17 6.51 13.24
C GLY A 43 -3.42 6.88 12.44
N ARG A 44 -4.39 7.50 13.12
CA ARG A 44 -5.68 7.96 12.56
C ARG A 44 -5.52 9.15 11.61
N LEU A 45 -4.77 8.95 10.52
CA LEU A 45 -4.52 9.94 9.50
C LEU A 45 -5.79 10.28 8.72
N ALA A 46 -5.92 11.56 8.38
CA ALA A 46 -6.83 12.07 7.36
C ALA A 46 -5.95 12.42 6.15
N LEU A 47 -6.03 11.61 5.09
CA LEU A 47 -5.09 11.67 3.97
C LEU A 47 -5.21 12.98 3.17
N ASP A 48 -6.43 13.53 3.10
CA ASP A 48 -6.76 14.84 2.53
C ASP A 48 -6.03 16.02 3.21
N GLN A 49 -5.56 15.83 4.44
CA GLN A 49 -4.84 16.86 5.21
C GLN A 49 -3.31 16.74 5.08
N VAL A 50 -2.79 15.74 4.38
CA VAL A 50 -1.35 15.53 4.21
C VAL A 50 -0.89 16.14 2.89
N SER A 51 -0.12 17.23 2.95
CA SER A 51 0.51 17.81 1.76
C SER A 51 1.84 17.11 1.47
N LEU A 52 1.93 16.44 0.33
CA LEU A 52 3.07 15.60 -0.08
C LEU A 52 3.76 16.07 -1.36
N THR A 53 3.65 17.35 -1.70
CA THR A 53 4.08 17.93 -3.00
C THR A 53 5.57 17.75 -3.33
N THR A 54 6.38 17.22 -2.41
CA THR A 54 7.85 17.18 -2.51
C THR A 54 8.49 15.79 -2.40
N ILE A 55 7.73 14.70 -2.23
CA ILE A 55 8.31 13.36 -1.93
C ILE A 55 8.28 12.37 -3.09
N LYS A 56 8.92 12.74 -4.20
CA LYS A 56 9.00 11.90 -5.41
C LYS A 56 9.93 10.69 -5.28
N THR A 57 10.78 10.67 -4.26
CA THR A 57 11.83 9.65 -4.06
C THR A 57 11.38 8.41 -3.30
N ILE A 58 10.17 8.45 -2.73
CA ILE A 58 9.64 7.35 -1.94
C ILE A 58 9.34 6.15 -2.85
N ARG A 59 9.89 5.01 -2.47
CA ARG A 59 9.75 3.71 -3.12
C ARG A 59 9.02 2.70 -2.25
N SER A 60 9.01 2.90 -0.93
CA SER A 60 8.30 2.03 0.01
C SER A 60 7.38 2.86 0.90
N LEU A 61 6.08 2.52 0.90
CA LEU A 61 5.08 3.19 1.71
C LEU A 61 4.33 2.16 2.56
N LYS A 62 4.29 2.40 3.87
CA LYS A 62 3.44 1.67 4.81
C LYS A 62 2.44 2.62 5.47
N LEU A 63 1.16 2.31 5.37
CA LEU A 63 0.06 2.99 6.05
C LEU A 63 -0.56 2.07 7.09
N VAL A 64 -0.68 2.53 8.34
CA VAL A 64 -1.25 1.77 9.44
C VAL A 64 -2.34 2.57 10.13
N SER A 65 -3.51 1.95 10.32
CA SER A 65 -4.64 2.50 11.09
C SER A 65 -5.13 3.88 10.62
N VAL A 66 -5.16 4.10 9.30
CA VAL A 66 -5.66 5.35 8.68
C VAL A 66 -7.09 5.63 9.16
N GLY A 67 -7.35 6.87 9.58
CA GLY A 67 -8.62 7.26 10.19
C GLY A 67 -9.71 7.54 9.16
N LYS A 68 -9.36 8.19 8.04
CA LYS A 68 -10.25 8.45 6.90
C LYS A 68 -9.50 8.23 5.59
N LEU A 69 -10.20 7.64 4.63
CA LEU A 69 -9.67 7.38 3.28
C LEU A 69 -10.05 8.46 2.26
N ASP A 70 -10.73 9.52 2.70
CA ASP A 70 -10.97 10.69 1.86
C ASP A 70 -9.63 11.23 1.36
N GLY A 71 -9.51 11.45 0.04
CA GLY A 71 -8.26 11.88 -0.59
C GLY A 71 -7.23 10.78 -0.82
N PHE A 72 -7.56 9.48 -0.65
CA PHE A 72 -6.60 8.38 -0.84
C PHE A 72 -5.98 8.39 -2.24
N THR A 73 -6.77 8.59 -3.29
CA THR A 73 -6.26 8.58 -4.67
C THR A 73 -5.26 9.72 -4.89
N GLU A 74 -5.60 10.93 -4.46
CA GLU A 74 -4.76 12.11 -4.55
C GLU A 74 -3.47 11.94 -3.72
N PHE A 75 -3.60 11.35 -2.53
CA PHE A 75 -2.47 11.02 -1.67
C PHE A 75 -1.52 10.03 -2.36
N MET A 76 -2.04 8.95 -2.94
CA MET A 76 -1.21 7.95 -3.62
C MET A 76 -0.57 8.49 -4.90
N ALA A 77 -1.20 9.47 -5.58
CA ALA A 77 -0.61 10.14 -6.74
C ALA A 77 0.68 10.92 -6.43
N ALA A 78 0.95 11.23 -5.15
CA ALA A 78 2.20 11.85 -4.72
C ALA A 78 3.42 10.91 -4.79
N PHE A 79 3.21 9.61 -5.00
CA PHE A 79 4.24 8.57 -4.97
C PHE A 79 4.41 7.88 -6.36
N PRO A 80 4.83 8.60 -7.41
CA PRO A 80 4.86 8.06 -8.77
C PRO A 80 5.88 6.93 -8.96
N CYS A 81 6.89 6.83 -8.10
CA CYS A 81 7.95 5.82 -8.15
C CYS A 81 7.78 4.70 -7.10
N LEU A 82 6.56 4.52 -6.59
CA LEU A 82 6.29 3.55 -5.53
C LEU A 82 6.49 2.11 -6.02
N VAL A 83 7.38 1.38 -5.35
CA VAL A 83 7.70 -0.02 -5.65
C VAL A 83 7.02 -0.97 -4.66
N GLN A 84 6.85 -0.54 -3.41
CA GLN A 84 6.25 -1.33 -2.35
C GLN A 84 5.16 -0.54 -1.64
N PHE A 85 3.98 -1.14 -1.51
CA PHE A 85 2.88 -0.58 -0.75
C PHE A 85 2.37 -1.58 0.29
N SER A 86 2.25 -1.14 1.54
CA SER A 86 1.61 -1.89 2.61
C SER A 86 0.52 -1.07 3.27
N PHE A 87 -0.66 -1.65 3.40
CA PHE A 87 -1.78 -1.08 4.14
C PHE A 87 -2.25 -2.03 5.22
N GLU A 88 -2.43 -1.51 6.43
CA GLU A 88 -2.88 -2.27 7.59
C GLU A 88 -3.97 -1.48 8.32
N SER A 89 -5.14 -2.10 8.51
CA SER A 89 -6.22 -1.48 9.28
C SER A 89 -6.73 -2.39 10.38
N ARG A 90 -7.07 -1.77 11.52
CA ARG A 90 -7.72 -2.44 12.66
C ARG A 90 -9.23 -2.59 12.48
N SER A 91 -9.82 -1.84 11.56
CA SER A 91 -11.22 -1.92 11.17
C SER A 91 -11.29 -2.16 9.67
N THR A 92 -12.10 -3.12 9.23
CA THR A 92 -12.14 -3.46 7.81
C THR A 92 -12.63 -2.28 6.97
N VAL A 93 -11.81 -1.81 6.02
CA VAL A 93 -12.09 -0.65 5.16
C VAL A 93 -11.99 -1.03 3.68
N LEU A 94 -12.77 -0.36 2.83
CA LEU A 94 -12.66 -0.50 1.38
C LEU A 94 -11.62 0.49 0.84
N LEU A 95 -10.55 -0.02 0.24
CA LEU A 95 -9.52 0.81 -0.39
C LEU A 95 -9.88 1.13 -1.85
N PRO A 96 -9.80 2.39 -2.30
CA PRO A 96 -10.07 2.76 -3.69
C PRO A 96 -8.86 2.49 -4.60
N LEU A 97 -8.42 1.22 -4.65
CA LEU A 97 -7.27 0.80 -5.48
C LEU A 97 -7.60 0.91 -6.98
N ASP A 98 -8.88 0.83 -7.35
CA ASP A 98 -9.41 0.93 -8.72
C ASP A 98 -9.19 2.30 -9.39
N ARG A 99 -8.78 3.30 -8.59
CA ARG A 99 -8.53 4.67 -9.03
C ARG A 99 -7.07 5.07 -8.93
N THR A 100 -6.20 4.15 -8.54
CA THR A 100 -4.81 4.46 -8.22
C THR A 100 -3.87 3.78 -9.21
N ILE A 101 -2.94 4.56 -9.77
CA ILE A 101 -1.98 4.08 -10.76
C ILE A 101 -0.62 3.90 -10.09
N TRP A 102 -0.03 2.71 -10.22
CA TRP A 102 1.32 2.41 -9.72
C TRP A 102 2.20 1.70 -10.76
N LEU A 103 2.82 2.46 -11.65
CA LEU A 103 3.59 1.89 -12.77
C LEU A 103 4.79 1.03 -12.35
N GLU A 104 5.36 1.30 -11.18
CA GLU A 104 6.60 0.67 -10.69
C GLU A 104 6.35 -0.37 -9.57
N LEU A 105 5.09 -0.65 -9.22
CA LEU A 105 4.77 -1.51 -8.09
C LEU A 105 5.25 -2.94 -8.33
N ARG A 106 5.87 -3.52 -7.29
CA ARG A 106 6.33 -4.91 -7.30
C ARG A 106 5.88 -5.67 -6.07
N PHE A 107 5.46 -4.98 -5.02
CA PHE A 107 5.01 -5.60 -3.79
C PHE A 107 3.80 -4.87 -3.21
N LEU A 108 2.74 -5.63 -2.92
CA LEU A 108 1.50 -5.13 -2.34
C LEU A 108 1.08 -6.01 -1.18
N ARG A 109 1.04 -5.43 0.03
CA ARG A 109 0.60 -6.11 1.25
C ARG A 109 -0.64 -5.44 1.83
N LEU A 110 -1.72 -6.20 1.94
CA LEU A 110 -3.02 -5.71 2.42
C LEU A 110 -3.50 -6.49 3.65
N ILE A 111 -3.81 -5.76 4.72
CA ILE A 111 -4.30 -6.34 5.98
C ILE A 111 -5.57 -5.65 6.45
N GLY A 112 -6.59 -6.46 6.77
CA GLY A 112 -7.83 -5.95 7.37
C GLY A 112 -8.57 -5.02 6.43
N VAL A 113 -8.71 -5.41 5.16
CA VAL A 113 -9.35 -4.62 4.11
C VAL A 113 -10.42 -5.39 3.36
N TRP A 114 -11.37 -4.64 2.82
CA TRP A 114 -12.26 -5.07 1.75
C TRP A 114 -11.62 -4.74 0.40
N VAL A 115 -11.59 -5.71 -0.51
CA VAL A 115 -11.13 -5.52 -1.90
C VAL A 115 -12.15 -6.07 -2.88
N THR A 116 -12.26 -5.43 -4.05
CA THR A 116 -13.11 -5.90 -5.15
C THR A 116 -12.24 -6.55 -6.23
N LYS A 117 -12.87 -7.35 -7.10
CA LYS A 117 -12.18 -7.93 -8.26
C LYS A 117 -11.66 -6.83 -9.20
N GLU A 118 -12.47 -5.81 -9.41
CA GLU A 118 -12.19 -4.69 -10.31
C GLU A 118 -10.98 -3.88 -9.84
N ALA A 119 -10.87 -3.68 -8.52
CA ALA A 119 -9.72 -3.03 -7.89
C ALA A 119 -8.41 -3.80 -8.15
N ILE A 120 -8.45 -5.13 -8.04
CA ILE A 120 -7.29 -5.99 -8.33
C ILE A 120 -6.94 -5.97 -9.82
N SER A 121 -7.93 -6.18 -10.69
CA SER A 121 -7.71 -6.14 -12.15
C SER A 121 -7.13 -4.81 -12.60
N HIS A 122 -7.54 -3.70 -11.97
CA HIS A 122 -6.96 -2.39 -12.22
C HIS A 122 -5.47 -2.33 -11.84
N VAL A 123 -5.11 -2.78 -10.63
CA VAL A 123 -3.71 -2.78 -10.19
C VAL A 123 -2.85 -3.63 -11.13
N ILE A 124 -3.32 -4.81 -11.53
CA ILE A 124 -2.62 -5.66 -12.51
C ILE A 124 -2.42 -4.92 -13.83
N ALA A 125 -3.48 -4.37 -14.42
CA ALA A 125 -3.42 -3.63 -15.68
C ALA A 125 -2.46 -2.42 -15.63
N THR A 126 -2.37 -1.74 -14.48
CA THR A 126 -1.46 -0.59 -14.31
C THR A 126 -0.01 -0.98 -13.98
N THR A 127 0.25 -2.26 -13.67
CA THR A 127 1.57 -2.78 -13.27
C THR A 127 2.16 -3.79 -14.26
N GLU A 128 1.56 -3.97 -15.44
CA GLU A 128 1.88 -5.03 -16.42
C GLU A 128 3.37 -5.16 -16.81
N SER A 129 4.16 -4.08 -16.66
CA SER A 129 5.62 -4.13 -16.85
C SER A 129 6.36 -5.00 -15.82
N HIS A 130 5.71 -5.37 -14.71
CA HIS A 130 6.34 -5.98 -13.56
C HIS A 130 5.51 -7.10 -12.91
N LYS A 131 6.19 -8.16 -12.49
CA LYS A 131 5.57 -9.17 -11.62
C LYS A 131 5.39 -8.61 -10.22
N VAL A 132 4.14 -8.38 -9.84
CA VAL A 132 3.75 -8.03 -8.46
C VAL A 132 3.68 -9.28 -7.57
N THR A 133 4.25 -9.16 -6.37
CA THR A 133 4.03 -10.08 -5.25
C THR A 133 2.95 -9.52 -4.34
N TRP A 134 1.96 -10.35 -4.05
CA TRP A 134 0.78 -9.98 -3.26
C TRP A 134 0.80 -10.71 -1.93
N GLU A 135 0.62 -9.96 -0.84
CA GLU A 135 0.46 -10.52 0.50
C GLU A 135 -0.87 -10.10 1.08
N PHE A 136 -1.69 -11.08 1.45
CA PHE A 136 -3.02 -10.84 2.02
C PHE A 136 -3.13 -11.47 3.41
N GLU A 137 -3.64 -10.69 4.36
CA GLU A 137 -3.95 -11.14 5.72
C GLU A 137 -5.30 -10.56 6.15
N ALA A 138 -6.22 -11.41 6.63
CA ALA A 138 -7.57 -10.98 7.02
C ALA A 138 -8.30 -10.10 5.97
N VAL A 139 -8.14 -10.43 4.68
CA VAL A 139 -8.76 -9.71 3.56
C VAL A 139 -10.13 -10.31 3.26
N THR A 140 -11.13 -9.43 3.08
CA THR A 140 -12.50 -9.84 2.74
C THR A 140 -12.89 -9.29 1.36
N LEU A 141 -13.74 -10.02 0.63
CA LEU A 141 -14.14 -9.63 -0.73
C LEU A 141 -15.44 -8.83 -0.71
N ALA A 142 -15.39 -7.59 -1.21
CA ALA A 142 -16.58 -6.78 -1.36
C ALA A 142 -17.28 -7.16 -2.67
N ASN A 143 -18.57 -7.51 -2.58
CA ASN A 143 -19.45 -7.75 -3.73
C ASN A 143 -18.90 -8.76 -4.77
N SER A 144 -18.03 -9.68 -4.35
CA SER A 144 -17.38 -10.66 -5.23
C SER A 144 -17.24 -12.01 -4.55
N THR A 145 -16.99 -13.05 -5.34
CA THR A 145 -16.70 -14.40 -4.85
C THR A 145 -15.19 -14.66 -4.84
N TRP A 146 -14.75 -15.61 -4.01
CA TRP A 146 -13.36 -16.06 -4.01
C TRP A 146 -12.92 -16.59 -5.38
N GLY A 147 -13.76 -17.36 -6.07
CA GLY A 147 -13.43 -17.88 -7.41
C GLY A 147 -13.17 -16.77 -8.44
N SER A 148 -13.99 -15.73 -8.46
CA SER A 148 -13.81 -14.57 -9.35
C SER A 148 -12.60 -13.71 -9.00
N PHE A 149 -12.27 -13.61 -7.71
CA PHE A 149 -11.06 -12.94 -7.24
C PHE A 149 -9.80 -13.71 -7.68
N TRP A 150 -9.79 -15.03 -7.51
CA TRP A 150 -8.67 -15.87 -7.95
C TRP A 150 -8.47 -15.85 -9.45
N ALA A 151 -9.55 -15.89 -10.22
CA ALA A 151 -9.47 -15.75 -11.68
C ALA A 151 -8.80 -14.44 -12.11
N ALA A 152 -9.06 -13.33 -11.41
CA ALA A 152 -8.39 -12.06 -11.69
C ALA A 152 -6.90 -12.08 -11.31
N MET A 153 -6.54 -12.74 -10.21
CA MET A 153 -5.16 -12.79 -9.75
C MET A 153 -4.26 -13.76 -10.55
N HIS A 154 -4.83 -14.84 -11.10
CA HIS A 154 -4.08 -15.90 -11.81
C HIS A 154 -3.76 -15.60 -13.29
N GLN A 155 -4.31 -14.53 -13.87
CA GLN A 155 -4.18 -14.30 -15.31
C GLN A 155 -2.76 -13.97 -15.78
N ASP A 156 -1.90 -13.44 -14.89
CA ASP A 156 -0.62 -12.81 -15.32
C ASP A 156 0.64 -13.30 -14.59
N GLY A 157 0.58 -14.47 -13.95
CA GLY A 157 1.76 -15.10 -13.32
C GLY A 157 2.30 -14.36 -12.08
N HIS A 158 1.47 -13.55 -11.43
CA HIS A 158 1.76 -12.89 -10.16
C HIS A 158 1.93 -13.90 -9.02
N GLN A 159 2.84 -13.62 -8.09
CA GLN A 159 2.99 -14.46 -6.90
C GLN A 159 2.01 -13.97 -5.83
N ILE A 160 1.28 -14.90 -5.23
CA ILE A 160 0.27 -14.56 -4.23
C ILE A 160 0.54 -15.36 -2.98
N THR A 161 0.66 -14.68 -1.86
CA THR A 161 0.83 -15.27 -0.54
C THR A 161 -0.34 -14.86 0.34
N PHE A 162 -1.04 -15.85 0.88
CA PHE A 162 -2.12 -15.66 1.84
C PHE A 162 -1.67 -16.10 3.22
N THR A 163 -1.94 -15.28 4.23
CA THR A 163 -1.74 -15.64 5.64
C THR A 163 -3.11 -15.70 6.30
N ASN A 164 -3.56 -16.90 6.62
CA ASN A 164 -4.78 -17.13 7.40
C ASN A 164 -4.42 -17.99 8.62
N ASN A 165 -4.75 -17.52 9.84
CA ASN A 165 -4.48 -18.25 11.08
C ASN A 165 -3.05 -18.80 11.21
N ASN A 166 -2.03 -18.00 10.86
CA ASN A 166 -0.60 -18.34 10.84
C ASN A 166 -0.15 -19.42 9.82
N GLU A 167 -1.03 -19.88 8.94
CA GLU A 167 -0.65 -20.69 7.79
C GLU A 167 -0.41 -19.80 6.56
N VAL A 168 0.78 -19.94 5.98
CA VAL A 168 1.19 -19.21 4.78
C VAL A 168 1.00 -20.11 3.58
N VAL A 169 0.06 -19.77 2.69
CA VAL A 169 -0.16 -20.48 1.42
C VAL A 169 0.30 -19.59 0.28
N THR A 170 1.22 -20.07 -0.56
CA THR A 170 1.73 -19.33 -1.72
C THR A 170 1.33 -20.00 -3.02
N TYR A 171 0.65 -19.25 -3.89
CA TYR A 171 0.30 -19.64 -5.25
C TYR A 171 1.28 -18.98 -6.22
N LYS A 172 1.70 -19.75 -7.24
CA LYS A 172 2.63 -19.31 -8.29
C LYS A 172 1.92 -19.23 -9.64
#